data_AF-A0A7J6Q1S6-F1
#
_entry.id   AF-A0A7J6Q1S6-F1
#
_cell.length_a   1.000
_cell.length_b   1.000
_cell.length_c   1.000
_cell.angle_alpha   90.00
_cell.angle_beta   90.00
_cell.angle_gamma   90.00
#
_symmetry.space_group_name_H-M   'P 1'
#
loop_
_entity.id
_entity.type
_entity.pdbx_description
1 polymer ?
#
loop_
_entity_poly.entity_id
_entity_poly.type
_entity_poly.pdbx_seq_one_letter_code
_entity_poly.pdbx_strand_id
1 'polypeptide(L)'
;MRIAASILGGLVGSFAISLLFFARISPLTGLILMWIVRVFPTYSVAQGLTTIFFTGLQNIGAGSFIPKPFDSQILQTCHDTTFFDINGNPFEVCFFVAGDDVIMLFVYGVIYFGLVLWVDFKMNDDKWDPNRDLPVPPEKRGVEDERVIAEKERVSKLDPTTQMIYFKDLKKVFYPGKDNEVWAVRGINYALADGG
;
A
#
# COMPACT_ATOMS: atom_id res chain seq x y z
N MET A 1 18.30 -0.17 -10.29
CA MET A 1 18.35 0.93 -11.31
C MET A 1 17.07 1.77 -11.37
N ARG A 2 15.86 1.19 -11.36
CA ARG A 2 14.60 1.97 -11.47
C ARG A 2 14.37 3.02 -10.36
N ILE A 3 14.74 2.70 -9.12
CA ILE A 3 14.61 3.61 -7.96
C ILE A 3 15.58 4.80 -8.05
N ALA A 4 16.81 4.56 -8.51
CA ALA A 4 17.79 5.64 -8.69
C ALA A 4 17.35 6.63 -9.78
N ALA A 5 16.76 6.13 -10.87
CA ALA A 5 16.24 6.97 -11.94
C ALA A 5 15.04 7.83 -11.49
N SER A 6 14.14 7.30 -10.64
CA SER A 6 13.00 8.07 -10.13
C SER A 6 13.42 9.13 -9.11
N ILE A 7 14.44 8.86 -8.29
CA ILE A 7 15.02 9.84 -7.36
C ILE A 7 15.73 10.95 -8.14
N LEU A 8 16.59 10.59 -9.10
CA LEU A 8 17.30 11.56 -9.94
C LEU A 8 16.34 12.41 -10.78
N GLY A 9 15.30 11.79 -11.35
CA GLY A 9 14.26 12.52 -12.09
C GLY A 9 13.49 13.50 -11.22
N GLY A 10 13.14 13.10 -9.99
CA GLY A 10 12.50 13.99 -9.01
C GLY A 10 13.37 15.19 -8.64
N LEU A 11 14.67 14.97 -8.41
CA LEU A 11 15.62 16.01 -8.01
C LEU A 11 15.97 16.98 -9.14
N VAL A 12 16.20 16.48 -10.35
CA VAL A 12 16.45 17.33 -11.52
C VAL A 12 15.21 18.13 -11.88
N GLY A 13 14.03 17.49 -11.83
CA GLY A 13 12.75 18.16 -12.07
C GLY A 13 12.46 19.24 -11.04
N SER A 14 12.65 18.96 -9.75
CA SER A 14 12.44 19.94 -8.67
C SER A 14 13.39 21.13 -8.79
N PHE A 15 14.65 20.88 -9.13
CA PHE A 15 15.63 21.95 -9.34
C PHE A 15 15.27 22.84 -10.53
N ALA A 16 14.93 22.26 -11.68
CA ALA A 16 14.55 23.01 -12.87
C ALA A 16 13.29 23.86 -12.65
N ILE A 17 12.27 23.29 -12.01
CA ILE A 17 11.01 23.98 -11.70
C ILE A 17 11.23 25.08 -10.66
N SER A 18 12.02 24.81 -9.61
CA SER A 18 12.40 25.82 -8.60
C SER A 18 13.19 26.97 -9.22
N LEU A 19 14.04 26.69 -10.22
CA LEU A 19 14.77 27.73 -10.94
C LEU A 19 13.83 28.63 -11.75
N LEU A 20 12.82 28.07 -12.44
CA LEU A 20 11.81 28.87 -13.15
C LEU A 20 11.09 29.86 -12.22
N PHE A 21 10.81 29.43 -10.99
CA PHE A 21 10.12 30.23 -9.97
C PHE A 21 11.06 31.24 -9.29
N PHE A 22 12.10 30.77 -8.60
CA PHE A 22 12.98 31.61 -7.78
C PHE A 22 13.95 32.49 -8.59
N ALA A 23 14.39 32.06 -9.78
CA ALA A 23 15.18 32.90 -10.69
C ALA A 23 14.30 33.85 -11.51
N ARG A 24 12.97 33.86 -11.28
CA ARG A 24 11.99 34.78 -11.88
C ARG A 24 11.91 34.75 -13.42
N ILE A 25 12.37 33.66 -14.04
CA ILE A 25 12.33 33.47 -15.50
C ILE A 25 10.88 33.34 -15.98
N SER A 26 10.09 32.49 -15.32
CA SER A 26 8.66 32.36 -15.58
C SER A 26 7.96 31.86 -14.31
N PRO A 27 7.70 32.77 -13.34
CA PRO A 27 7.15 32.40 -12.03
C PRO A 27 5.84 31.63 -12.12
N LEU A 28 4.92 32.06 -13.00
CA LEU A 28 3.63 31.40 -13.19
C LEU A 28 3.78 29.96 -13.69
N THR A 29 4.62 29.74 -14.70
CA THR A 29 4.88 28.39 -15.24
C THR A 29 5.52 27.50 -14.19
N GLY A 30 6.48 28.04 -13.43
CA GLY A 30 7.10 27.35 -12.30
C GLY A 30 6.06 26.90 -11.28
N LEU A 31 5.18 27.81 -10.85
CA LEU A 31 4.11 27.53 -9.89
C LEU A 31 3.16 26.43 -10.38
N ILE A 32 2.69 26.53 -11.63
CA ILE A 32 1.78 25.54 -12.23
C ILE A 32 2.45 24.17 -12.28
N LEU A 33 3.70 24.10 -12.73
CA LEU A 33 4.45 22.84 -12.79
C LEU A 33 4.71 22.27 -11.40
N MET A 34 4.97 23.11 -10.38
CA MET A 34 5.11 22.65 -9.00
C MET A 34 3.87 21.88 -8.55
N TRP A 35 2.67 22.43 -8.78
CA TRP A 35 1.42 21.78 -8.41
C TRP A 35 1.14 20.50 -9.19
N ILE A 36 1.43 20.46 -10.49
CA ILE A 36 1.20 19.27 -11.33
C ILE A 36 2.14 18.12 -10.92
N VAL A 37 3.42 18.41 -10.72
CA VAL A 37 4.43 17.38 -10.46
C VAL A 37 4.43 16.95 -8.97
N ARG A 38 3.76 17.71 -8.09
CA ARG A 38 3.55 17.35 -6.67
C ARG A 38 2.89 15.98 -6.47
N VAL A 39 2.22 15.45 -7.50
CA VAL A 39 1.66 14.07 -7.52
C VAL A 39 2.70 12.99 -7.28
N PHE A 40 3.96 13.24 -7.62
CA PHE A 40 5.04 12.27 -7.42
C PHE A 40 5.69 12.45 -6.04
N PRO A 41 5.70 11.44 -5.16
CA PRO A 41 6.27 11.57 -3.81
C PRO A 41 7.76 11.95 -3.82
N THR A 42 8.54 11.39 -4.76
CA THR A 42 9.96 11.71 -4.91
C THR A 42 10.19 13.18 -5.28
N TYR A 43 9.27 13.77 -6.05
CA TYR A 43 9.30 15.19 -6.37
C TYR A 43 8.99 16.03 -5.13
N SER A 44 7.96 15.70 -4.35
CA SER A 44 7.60 16.48 -3.15
C SER A 44 8.76 16.58 -2.14
N VAL A 45 9.47 15.48 -1.86
CA VAL A 45 10.68 15.51 -1.00
C VAL A 45 11.75 16.43 -1.59
N ALA A 46 12.06 16.26 -2.88
CA ALA A 46 13.11 17.04 -3.53
C ALA A 46 12.74 18.52 -3.62
N GLN A 47 11.46 18.82 -3.88
CA GLN A 47 10.91 20.16 -3.99
C GLN A 47 11.03 20.91 -2.66
N GLY A 48 10.61 20.31 -1.54
CA GLY A 48 10.73 20.93 -0.21
C GLY A 48 12.18 21.24 0.18
N LEU A 49 13.13 20.36 -0.18
CA LEU A 49 14.57 20.64 0.04
C LEU A 49 15.06 21.78 -0.86
N THR A 50 14.66 21.80 -2.13
CA THR A 50 15.08 22.86 -3.06
C THR A 50 14.47 24.21 -2.71
N THR A 51 13.20 24.29 -2.27
CA THR A 51 12.57 25.55 -1.86
C THR A 51 13.26 26.12 -0.63
N ILE A 52 13.58 25.29 0.38
CA ILE A 52 14.39 25.72 1.54
C ILE A 52 15.74 26.28 1.09
N PHE A 53 16.42 25.61 0.16
CA PHE A 53 17.71 26.07 -0.36
C PHE A 53 17.61 27.44 -1.06
N PHE A 54 16.68 27.60 -2.00
CA PHE A 54 16.52 28.85 -2.75
C PHE A 54 16.01 30.01 -1.88
N THR A 55 15.09 29.73 -0.95
CA THR A 55 14.61 30.73 0.02
C THR A 55 15.75 31.19 0.93
N GLY A 56 16.59 30.27 1.42
CA GLY A 56 17.79 30.59 2.19
C GLY A 56 18.76 31.49 1.42
N LEU A 57 19.03 31.18 0.14
CA LEU A 57 19.87 32.02 -0.71
C LEU A 57 19.32 33.43 -0.93
N GLN A 58 18.01 33.57 -1.15
CA GLN A 58 17.38 34.88 -1.33
C GLN A 58 17.39 35.72 -0.04
N ASN A 59 17.23 35.08 1.12
CA ASN A 59 17.25 35.76 2.42
C ASN A 59 18.63 36.31 2.81
N ILE A 60 19.73 35.75 2.29
CA ILE A 60 21.09 36.28 2.52
C ILE A 60 21.29 37.67 1.88
N GLY A 61 20.46 38.04 0.89
CA GLY A 61 20.57 39.31 0.16
C GLY A 61 19.48 40.35 0.44
N ALA A 62 18.35 39.97 1.04
CA ALA A 62 17.17 40.84 1.19
C ALA A 62 16.72 40.91 2.65
N GLY A 63 17.14 41.96 3.36
CA GLY A 63 16.92 42.14 4.80
C GLY A 63 15.49 42.53 5.23
N SER A 64 14.43 42.02 4.59
CA SER A 64 13.07 42.47 4.90
C SER A 64 12.04 41.39 5.25
N PHE A 65 12.33 40.09 5.11
CA PHE A 65 11.40 39.05 5.58
C PHE A 65 12.11 37.69 5.73
N ILE A 66 11.89 37.00 6.87
CA ILE A 66 12.40 35.64 7.10
C ILE A 66 11.21 34.68 7.05
N PRO A 67 10.94 34.03 5.91
CA PRO A 67 9.92 32.99 5.81
C PRO A 67 10.22 31.83 6.76
N LYS A 68 9.19 31.25 7.37
CA LYS A 68 9.36 30.08 8.22
C LYS A 68 9.45 28.84 7.34
N PRO A 69 10.23 27.82 7.74
CA PRO A 69 10.45 26.62 6.91
C PRO A 69 9.16 25.85 6.58
N PHE A 70 8.12 26.00 7.40
CA PHE A 70 6.83 25.32 7.26
C PHE A 70 5.70 26.22 6.75
N ASP A 71 6.01 27.41 6.22
CA ASP A 71 4.98 28.24 5.57
C ASP A 71 4.39 27.49 4.37
N SER A 72 3.06 27.53 4.26
CA SER A 72 2.26 26.68 3.38
C SER A 72 1.11 27.47 2.76
N GLN A 73 0.88 27.25 1.47
CA GLN A 73 -0.31 27.75 0.77
C GLN A 73 -1.55 26.93 1.15
N ILE A 74 -1.40 25.63 1.38
CA ILE A 74 -2.50 24.73 1.80
C ILE A 74 -3.07 25.13 3.18
N LEU A 75 -2.18 25.48 4.13
CA LEU A 75 -2.59 25.90 5.48
C LEU A 75 -2.86 27.40 5.61
N GLN A 76 -2.75 28.17 4.51
CA GLN A 76 -2.88 29.62 4.51
C GLN A 76 -1.95 30.33 5.50
N THR A 77 -0.76 29.76 5.74
CA THR A 77 0.29 30.36 6.59
C THR A 77 1.33 31.11 5.79
N CYS A 78 1.19 31.14 4.47
CA CYS A 78 2.07 31.85 3.54
C CYS A 78 1.89 33.38 3.61
N HIS A 79 2.85 34.11 3.06
CA HIS A 79 2.86 35.58 3.05
C HIS A 79 2.71 36.13 1.65
N ASP A 80 1.80 37.07 1.44
CA ASP A 80 1.61 37.69 0.13
C ASP A 80 2.83 38.52 -0.28
N THR A 81 3.39 38.21 -1.44
CA THR A 81 4.55 38.88 -2.01
C THR A 81 4.33 39.12 -3.50
N THR A 82 4.95 40.17 -4.03
CA THR A 82 4.91 40.45 -5.47
C THR A 82 6.28 40.18 -6.07
N PHE A 83 6.34 39.25 -7.02
CA PHE A 83 7.50 39.06 -7.88
C PHE A 83 7.34 39.85 -9.17
N PHE A 84 8.45 40.28 -9.73
CA PHE A 84 8.52 40.79 -11.10
C PHE A 84 9.22 39.74 -11.94
N ASP A 85 8.59 39.33 -13.05
CA ASP A 85 9.23 38.45 -14.02
C ASP A 85 10.37 39.16 -14.77
N ILE A 86 11.11 38.43 -15.61
CA ILE A 86 12.16 39.00 -16.46
C ILE A 86 11.67 40.10 -17.43
N ASN A 87 10.36 40.18 -17.68
CA ASN A 87 9.74 41.17 -18.55
C ASN A 87 9.17 42.37 -17.75
N GLY A 88 9.31 42.37 -16.41
CA GLY A 88 8.80 43.41 -15.52
C GLY A 88 7.30 43.31 -15.19
N ASN A 89 6.63 42.23 -15.55
CA ASN A 89 5.22 42.03 -15.20
C ASN A 89 5.10 41.68 -13.71
N PRO A 90 4.21 42.35 -12.96
CA PRO A 90 3.95 42.01 -11.57
C PRO A 90 3.21 40.67 -11.47
N PHE A 91 3.63 39.85 -10.52
CA PHE A 91 3.05 38.56 -10.21
C PHE A 91 2.87 38.47 -8.68
N GLU A 92 1.63 38.58 -8.24
CA GLU A 92 1.26 38.41 -6.83
C GLU A 92 1.18 36.93 -6.49
N VAL A 93 1.91 36.51 -5.47
CA VAL A 93 1.97 35.13 -5.02
C VAL A 93 2.10 35.06 -3.50
N CYS A 94 1.39 34.10 -2.91
CA CYS A 94 1.57 33.75 -1.52
C CYS A 94 2.86 32.93 -1.38
N PHE A 95 3.88 33.52 -0.77
CA PHE A 95 5.20 32.92 -0.61
C PHE A 95 5.16 31.78 0.41
N PHE A 96 5.51 30.58 -0.03
CA PHE A 96 5.56 29.35 0.78
C PHE A 96 6.95 28.70 0.69
N VAL A 97 7.27 27.81 1.64
CA VAL A 97 8.56 27.10 1.71
C VAL A 97 8.33 25.60 1.50
N ALA A 98 8.52 24.77 2.54
CA ALA A 98 8.40 23.31 2.43
C ALA A 98 7.09 22.79 3.04
N GLY A 99 6.25 23.67 3.62
CA GLY A 99 5.03 23.25 4.32
C GLY A 99 4.07 22.45 3.44
N ASP A 100 3.82 22.91 2.21
CA ASP A 100 2.96 22.20 1.24
C ASP A 100 3.49 20.81 0.89
N ASP A 101 4.80 20.68 0.72
CA ASP A 101 5.42 19.43 0.31
C ASP A 101 5.38 18.40 1.45
N VAL A 102 5.54 18.84 2.70
CA VAL A 102 5.38 18.00 3.89
C VAL A 102 3.94 17.49 4.02
N ILE A 103 2.95 18.36 3.81
CA ILE A 103 1.53 17.98 3.86
C ILE A 103 1.22 16.96 2.77
N MET A 104 1.67 17.19 1.54
CA MET A 104 1.43 16.27 0.44
C MET A 104 2.12 14.93 0.66
N LEU A 105 3.34 14.90 1.21
CA LEU A 105 4.00 13.65 1.60
C LEU A 105 3.20 12.86 2.64
N PHE A 106 2.62 13.55 3.63
CA PHE A 106 1.74 12.91 4.60
C PHE A 106 0.49 12.32 3.94
N VAL A 107 -0.18 13.09 3.07
CA VAL A 107 -1.35 12.63 2.31
C VAL A 107 -1.01 11.41 1.46
N TYR A 108 0.11 11.43 0.74
CA TYR A 108 0.56 10.26 -0.01
C TYR A 108 0.88 9.08 0.89
N GLY A 109 1.54 9.30 2.04
CA GLY A 109 1.80 8.25 3.02
C GLY A 109 0.52 7.51 3.43
N VAL A 110 -0.54 8.25 3.75
CA VAL A 110 -1.85 7.69 4.12
C VAL A 110 -2.48 6.93 2.94
N ILE A 111 -2.47 7.51 1.74
CA ILE A 111 -3.05 6.87 0.54
C ILE A 111 -2.30 5.59 0.18
N TYR A 112 -0.96 5.63 0.12
CA TYR A 112 -0.14 4.46 -0.20
C TYR A 112 -0.32 3.36 0.84
N PHE A 113 -0.34 3.71 2.13
CA PHE A 113 -0.56 2.73 3.19
C PHE A 113 -1.96 2.11 3.11
N GLY A 114 -2.99 2.93 2.87
CA GLY A 114 -4.36 2.45 2.66
C GLY A 114 -4.48 1.54 1.43
N LEU A 115 -3.81 1.88 0.33
CA LEU A 115 -3.76 1.04 -0.88
C LEU A 115 -3.06 -0.30 -0.62
N VAL A 116 -1.95 -0.30 0.11
CA VAL A 116 -1.25 -1.53 0.49
C VAL A 116 -2.14 -2.42 1.33
N LEU A 117 -2.82 -1.87 2.35
CA LEU A 117 -3.79 -2.62 3.15
C LEU A 117 -4.95 -3.15 2.30
N TRP A 118 -5.43 -2.37 1.34
CA TRP A 118 -6.50 -2.81 0.45
C TRP A 118 -6.06 -3.95 -0.48
N VAL A 119 -4.84 -3.87 -1.03
CA VAL A 119 -4.25 -4.95 -1.83
C VAL A 119 -4.04 -6.20 -0.98
N ASP A 120 -3.49 -6.05 0.22
CA ASP A 120 -3.26 -7.15 1.15
C ASP A 120 -4.58 -7.82 1.55
N PHE A 121 -5.60 -7.03 1.87
CA PHE A 121 -6.95 -7.51 2.14
C PHE A 121 -7.54 -8.25 0.93
N LYS A 122 -7.40 -7.72 -0.28
CA LYS A 122 -7.85 -8.38 -1.52
C LYS A 122 -7.15 -9.70 -1.78
N MET A 123 -5.88 -9.83 -1.41
CA MET A 123 -5.07 -11.03 -1.64
C MET A 123 -5.25 -12.09 -0.54
N ASN A 124 -5.56 -11.67 0.70
CA ASN A 124 -5.65 -12.56 1.86
C ASN A 124 -7.08 -12.87 2.33
N ASP A 125 -8.11 -12.19 1.81
CA ASP A 125 -9.50 -12.51 2.10
C ASP A 125 -9.97 -13.69 1.24
N ASP A 126 -10.21 -14.85 1.89
CA ASP A 126 -10.66 -16.13 1.32
C ASP A 126 -11.92 -16.02 0.43
N LYS A 127 -12.67 -14.91 0.53
CA LYS A 127 -13.83 -14.64 -0.33
C LYS A 127 -13.46 -14.24 -1.76
N TRP A 128 -12.23 -13.78 -1.99
CA TRP A 128 -11.79 -13.20 -3.25
C TRP A 128 -10.65 -13.97 -3.95
N ASP A 129 -10.19 -15.10 -3.39
CA ASP A 129 -9.21 -15.97 -4.04
C ASP A 129 -9.88 -16.89 -5.09
N PRO A 130 -9.65 -16.67 -6.40
CA PRO A 130 -10.19 -17.53 -7.45
C PRO A 130 -9.57 -18.94 -7.49
N ASN A 131 -8.52 -19.22 -6.71
CA ASN A 131 -7.85 -20.54 -6.65
C ASN A 131 -8.42 -21.46 -5.56
N ARG A 132 -9.50 -21.04 -4.89
CA ARG A 132 -10.11 -21.78 -3.77
C ARG A 132 -10.55 -23.20 -4.13
N ASP A 133 -10.97 -23.44 -5.36
CA ASP A 133 -11.32 -24.78 -5.81
C ASP A 133 -10.04 -25.54 -6.16
N LEU A 134 -9.35 -26.04 -5.13
CA LEU A 134 -8.32 -27.06 -5.30
C LEU A 134 -8.97 -28.23 -6.07
N PRO A 135 -8.57 -28.48 -7.33
CA PRO A 135 -9.21 -29.51 -8.13
C PRO A 135 -8.92 -30.86 -7.47
N VAL A 136 -9.95 -31.44 -6.84
CA VAL A 136 -9.87 -32.82 -6.35
C VAL A 136 -9.53 -33.69 -7.56
N PRO A 137 -8.40 -34.43 -7.54
CA PRO A 137 -7.99 -35.27 -8.66
C PRO A 137 -9.15 -36.17 -9.07
N PRO A 138 -9.52 -36.22 -10.36
CA PRO A 138 -10.67 -36.99 -10.82
C PRO A 138 -10.57 -38.48 -10.44
N GLU A 139 -9.35 -39.01 -10.33
CA GLU A 139 -9.04 -40.37 -9.87
C GLU A 139 -9.50 -40.68 -8.43
N LYS A 140 -9.68 -39.67 -7.59
CA LYS A 140 -10.12 -39.82 -6.19
C LYS A 140 -11.59 -39.47 -5.97
N ARG A 141 -12.32 -39.13 -7.04
CA ARG A 141 -13.77 -38.88 -6.96
C ARG A 141 -14.50 -40.21 -7.01
N GLY A 142 -15.16 -40.59 -5.91
CA GLY A 142 -16.05 -41.76 -5.86
C GLY A 142 -15.36 -43.10 -5.58
N VAL A 143 -14.07 -43.12 -5.25
CA VAL A 143 -13.40 -44.35 -4.80
C VAL A 143 -13.65 -44.50 -3.30
N GLU A 144 -14.54 -45.43 -2.94
CA GLU A 144 -14.65 -45.90 -1.55
C GLU A 144 -13.40 -46.72 -1.23
N ASP A 145 -12.78 -46.44 -0.09
CA ASP A 145 -11.59 -47.15 0.39
C ASP A 145 -11.91 -48.65 0.54
N GLU A 146 -11.04 -49.54 0.05
CA GLU A 146 -11.27 -51.00 0.08
C GLU A 146 -11.53 -51.52 1.49
N ARG A 147 -10.94 -50.87 2.49
CA ARG A 147 -11.18 -51.17 3.91
C ARG A 147 -12.58 -50.83 4.36
N VAL A 148 -13.19 -49.78 3.81
CA VAL A 148 -14.57 -49.39 4.11
C VAL A 148 -15.56 -50.38 3.49
N ILE A 149 -15.27 -50.89 2.29
CA ILE A 149 -16.11 -51.89 1.62
C ILE A 149 -16.10 -53.22 2.39
N ALA A 150 -14.92 -53.70 2.79
CA ALA A 150 -14.77 -54.92 3.59
C ALA A 150 -15.46 -54.81 4.96
N GLU A 151 -15.39 -53.63 5.58
CA GLU A 151 -15.97 -53.42 6.90
C GLU A 151 -17.50 -53.23 6.86
N LYS A 152 -18.04 -52.63 5.79
CA LYS A 152 -19.50 -52.57 5.55
C LYS A 152 -20.12 -53.97 5.50
N GLU A 153 -19.45 -54.93 4.85
CA GLU A 153 -19.94 -56.31 4.79
C GLU A 153 -19.90 -56.98 6.18
N ARG A 154 -18.85 -56.72 6.97
CA ARG A 154 -18.70 -57.24 8.34
C ARG A 154 -19.75 -56.67 9.30
N VAL A 155 -20.04 -55.38 9.19
CA VAL A 155 -20.96 -54.64 10.09
C VAL A 155 -22.43 -54.84 9.70
N SER A 156 -22.74 -55.24 8.47
CA SER A 156 -24.10 -55.57 8.02
C SER A 156 -24.80 -56.68 8.82
N LYS A 157 -24.03 -57.49 9.57
CA LYS A 157 -24.50 -58.61 10.39
C LYS A 157 -24.76 -58.23 11.86
N LEU A 158 -24.49 -56.99 12.27
CA LEU A 158 -24.64 -56.51 13.65
C LEU A 158 -25.94 -55.71 13.81
N ASP A 159 -26.53 -55.74 15.01
CA ASP A 159 -27.77 -55.02 15.34
C ASP A 159 -27.58 -53.50 15.14
N PRO A 160 -28.33 -52.86 14.21
CA PRO A 160 -28.20 -51.44 13.89
C PRO A 160 -28.37 -50.52 15.10
N THR A 161 -29.18 -50.93 16.08
CA THR A 161 -29.53 -50.10 17.24
C THR A 161 -28.41 -49.95 18.28
N THR A 162 -27.34 -50.76 18.15
CA THR A 162 -26.19 -50.75 19.08
C THR A 162 -24.94 -50.12 18.47
N GLN A 163 -25.04 -49.60 17.24
CA GLN A 163 -23.91 -49.06 16.52
C GLN A 163 -23.58 -47.65 17.03
N MET A 164 -22.32 -47.44 17.42
CA MET A 164 -21.80 -46.13 17.82
C MET A 164 -20.68 -45.74 16.86
N ILE A 165 -20.67 -44.47 16.45
CA ILE A 165 -19.59 -43.95 15.62
C ILE A 165 -18.50 -43.44 16.56
N TYR A 166 -17.40 -44.18 16.64
CA TYR A 166 -16.25 -43.79 17.44
C TYR A 166 -15.07 -43.39 16.55
N PHE A 167 -14.73 -42.10 16.58
CA PHE A 167 -13.52 -41.56 15.99
C PHE A 167 -12.43 -41.57 17.06
N LYS A 168 -11.37 -42.34 16.84
CA LYS A 168 -10.16 -42.32 17.68
C LYS A 168 -9.02 -41.71 16.90
N ASP A 169 -8.39 -40.70 17.50
CA ASP A 169 -7.21 -40.01 16.99
C ASP A 169 -7.38 -39.49 15.56
N LEU A 170 -8.53 -38.86 15.28
CA LEU A 170 -8.81 -38.29 13.96
C LEU A 170 -7.90 -37.10 13.71
N LYS A 171 -7.09 -37.21 12.66
CA LYS A 171 -6.15 -36.18 12.21
C LYS A 171 -6.53 -35.75 10.81
N LYS A 172 -6.66 -34.44 10.61
CA LYS A 172 -6.83 -33.85 9.28
C LYS A 172 -5.58 -33.04 8.97
N VAL A 173 -4.81 -33.52 8.00
CA VAL A 173 -3.62 -32.82 7.49
C VAL A 173 -3.97 -32.26 6.13
N PHE A 174 -3.73 -30.96 5.95
CA PHE A 174 -3.73 -30.35 4.63
C PHE A 174 -2.35 -30.60 4.02
N TYR A 175 -2.31 -31.18 2.82
CA TYR A 175 -1.07 -31.41 2.08
C TYR A 175 -0.97 -30.42 0.90
N PRO A 176 -0.63 -29.15 1.14
CA PRO A 176 -0.23 -28.25 0.06
C PRO A 176 1.22 -28.63 -0.28
N GLY A 177 1.41 -29.35 -1.38
CA GLY A 177 2.68 -29.82 -1.94
C GLY A 177 4.00 -29.46 -1.23
N LYS A 178 4.77 -30.51 -0.91
CA LYS A 178 6.19 -30.60 -0.52
C LYS A 178 6.72 -29.79 0.67
N ASP A 179 6.24 -28.59 0.98
CA ASP A 179 7.02 -27.71 1.87
C ASP A 179 6.36 -27.29 3.18
N ASN A 180 5.07 -27.54 3.45
CA ASN A 180 4.52 -27.35 4.81
C ASN A 180 3.23 -28.17 5.06
N GLU A 181 3.32 -29.22 5.89
CA GLU A 181 2.14 -29.92 6.41
C GLU A 181 1.46 -29.09 7.50
N VAL A 182 0.29 -28.54 7.18
CA VAL A 182 -0.53 -27.81 8.16
C VAL A 182 -1.58 -28.76 8.72
N TRP A 183 -1.54 -28.95 10.04
CA TRP A 183 -2.50 -29.79 10.76
C TRP A 183 -3.77 -29.00 11.02
N ALA A 184 -4.84 -29.29 10.29
CA ALA A 184 -6.14 -28.67 10.47
C ALA A 184 -6.89 -29.23 11.69
N VAL A 185 -6.68 -30.51 12.00
CA VAL A 185 -7.24 -31.17 13.19
C VAL A 185 -6.17 -32.11 13.76
N ARG A 186 -5.88 -31.98 15.06
CA ARG A 186 -4.93 -32.84 15.79
C ARG A 186 -5.64 -33.65 16.85
N GLY A 187 -5.89 -34.93 16.56
CA GLY A 187 -6.21 -35.93 17.58
C GLY A 187 -7.57 -35.72 18.26
N ILE A 188 -8.63 -35.53 17.46
CA ILE A 188 -9.99 -35.53 18.00
C ILE A 188 -10.38 -36.98 18.32
N ASN A 189 -10.80 -37.20 19.57
CA ASN A 189 -11.50 -38.41 20.00
C ASN A 189 -12.95 -38.03 20.21
N TYR A 190 -13.86 -38.66 19.49
CA TYR A 190 -15.27 -38.31 19.55
C TYR A 190 -16.14 -39.55 19.34
N ALA A 191 -17.15 -39.71 20.19
CA ALA A 191 -18.12 -40.79 20.09
C ALA A 191 -19.51 -40.18 19.87
N LEU A 192 -20.18 -40.60 18.80
CA LEU A 192 -21.53 -40.15 18.44
C LEU A 192 -22.47 -41.36 18.52
N ALA A 193 -23.51 -41.24 19.33
CA ALA A 193 -24.63 -42.18 19.35
C ALA A 193 -25.69 -41.73 18.33
N ASP A 194 -26.55 -42.64 17.88
CA ASP A 194 -27.54 -42.34 16.86
C ASP A 194 -28.49 -41.19 17.30
N GLY A 195 -28.57 -40.12 16.49
CA GLY A 195 -29.39 -38.93 16.75
C GLY A 195 -28.71 -37.71 17.40
N GLY A 196 -27.38 -37.67 17.50
CA GLY A 196 -26.59 -36.53 18.01
C GLY A 196 -26.13 -35.51 16.97
#